data_AF-A0AA50VTA9-F1
#
_entry.id   AF-A0AA50VTA9-F1
#
_cell.length_a   1.000
_cell.length_b   1.000
_cell.length_c   1.000
_cell.angle_alpha   90.00
_cell.angle_beta   90.00
_cell.angle_gamma   90.00
#
_symmetry.space_group_name_H-M   'P 1'
#
loop_
_entity.id
_entity.type
_entity.pdbx_description
1 polymer ?
#
loop_
_entity_poly.entity_id
_entity_poly.type
_entity_poly.pdbx_seq_one_letter_code
_entity_poly.pdbx_strand_id
1 'polypeptide(L)'
;DAFLNSLPNCINRELIDNAAVDFVLNLNTKHNRRKVTRVLFSVARTRLDLLPFYSRFAAILYPVLPDVCVDLCQMLKQDFK
;
A
#
# COMPACT_ATOMS: atom_id res chain seq x y z
N ASP A 1 9.58 -8.16 5.67
CA ASP A 1 8.31 -8.61 6.26
C ASP A 1 7.88 -7.76 7.45
N ALA A 2 8.79 -7.34 8.35
CA ALA A 2 8.45 -6.43 9.46
C ALA A 2 7.64 -5.18 9.05
N PHE A 3 8.05 -4.47 8.00
CA PHE A 3 7.30 -3.31 7.46
C PHE A 3 5.87 -3.68 7.01
N LEU A 4 5.70 -4.80 6.32
CA LEU A 4 4.37 -5.21 5.83
C LEU A 4 3.45 -5.60 7.00
N ASN A 5 4.03 -6.16 8.07
CA ASN A 5 3.31 -6.51 9.28
C ASN A 5 2.92 -5.28 10.12
N SER A 6 3.56 -4.12 9.92
CA SER A 6 3.20 -2.88 10.62
C SER A 6 2.10 -2.07 9.91
N LEU A 7 1.91 -2.24 8.60
CA LEU A 7 0.90 -1.51 7.82
C LEU A 7 -0.53 -1.58 8.41
N PRO A 8 -1.02 -2.72 8.94
CA PRO A 8 -2.34 -2.77 9.57
C PRO A 8 -2.51 -1.91 10.84
N ASN A 9 -1.40 -1.39 11.38
CA ASN A 9 -1.37 -0.49 12.53
C ASN A 9 -1.27 1.00 12.10
N CYS A 10 -1.14 1.29 10.80
CA CYS A 10 -1.13 2.66 10.27
C CYS A 10 -2.57 3.22 10.14
N ILE A 11 -3.20 3.42 11.29
CA ILE A 11 -4.63 3.78 11.42
C ILE A 11 -4.89 5.30 11.52
N ASN A 12 -3.91 6.12 11.15
CA ASN A 12 -4.07 7.57 11.06
C ASN A 12 -3.17 8.14 9.95
N ARG A 13 -3.41 9.41 9.62
CA ARG A 13 -2.72 10.11 8.52
C ARG A 13 -1.20 10.13 8.70
N GLU A 14 -0.73 10.45 9.89
CA GLU A 14 0.70 10.59 10.15
C GLU A 14 1.43 9.26 10.02
N LEU A 15 0.88 8.18 10.58
CA LEU A 15 1.47 6.85 10.53
C LEU A 15 1.60 6.34 9.09
N ILE A 16 0.57 6.53 8.27
CA ILE A 16 0.61 6.05 6.88
C ILE A 16 1.52 6.89 5.99
N ASP A 17 1.60 8.20 6.24
CA ASP A 17 2.50 9.11 5.52
C ASP A 17 3.97 8.78 5.83
N ASN A 18 4.29 8.58 7.11
CA ASN A 18 5.63 8.18 7.54
C ASN A 18 6.01 6.80 6.97
N ALA A 19 5.08 5.84 6.96
CA ALA A 19 5.32 4.54 6.34
C ALA A 19 5.57 4.65 4.83
N ALA A 20 4.88 5.55 4.13
CA ALA A 20 5.10 5.79 2.70
C ALA A 20 6.49 6.38 2.43
N VAL A 21 6.92 7.37 3.23
CA VAL A 21 8.27 7.95 3.14
C VAL A 21 9.34 6.90 3.42
N ASP A 22 9.21 6.13 4.50
CA ASP A 22 10.14 5.06 4.85
C ASP A 22 10.24 4.01 3.74
N PHE A 23 9.10 3.61 3.16
CA PHE A 23 9.09 2.65 2.06
C PHE A 23 9.84 3.15 0.83
N VAL A 24 9.61 4.40 0.44
CA VAL A 24 10.24 5.01 -0.73
C VAL A 24 11.76 5.14 -0.53
N LEU A 25 12.20 5.58 0.65
CA LEU A 25 13.61 5.85 0.93
C LEU A 25 14.42 4.57 1.18
N ASN A 26 13.85 3.62 1.93
CA ASN A 26 14.62 2.52 2.50
C ASN A 26 14.26 1.15 1.90
N LEU A 27 13.06 1.00 1.34
CA LEU A 27 12.53 -0.32 0.95
C LEU A 27 12.16 -0.43 -0.55
N ASN A 28 12.49 0.58 -1.35
CA ASN A 28 12.15 0.63 -2.78
C ASN A 28 12.97 -0.37 -3.62
N THR A 29 12.50 -1.61 -3.65
CA THR A 29 12.96 -2.64 -4.59
C THR A 29 11.78 -3.20 -5.37
N LYS A 30 12.02 -3.68 -6.60
CA LYS A 30 10.97 -4.32 -7.42
C LYS A 30 10.23 -5.43 -6.68
N HIS A 31 10.95 -6.21 -5.86
CA HIS A 31 10.38 -7.27 -5.05
C HIS A 31 9.45 -6.72 -3.96
N ASN A 32 9.88 -5.70 -3.23
CA ASN A 32 9.09 -5.10 -2.16
C ASN A 32 7.86 -4.36 -2.70
N ARG A 33 7.95 -3.72 -3.87
CA ARG A 33 6.80 -3.09 -4.53
C ARG A 33 5.71 -4.11 -4.86
N ARG A 34 6.08 -5.25 -5.42
CA ARG A 34 5.13 -6.36 -5.64
C ARG A 34 4.51 -6.88 -4.34
N LYS A 35 5.31 -7.00 -3.27
CA LYS A 35 4.80 -7.43 -1.96
C LYS A 35 3.80 -6.42 -1.38
N VAL A 36 4.12 -5.12 -1.40
CA VAL A 36 3.22 -4.10 -0.84
C VAL A 36 1.93 -4.00 -1.65
N THR A 37 1.99 -4.04 -2.99
CA THR A 37 0.79 -4.08 -3.84
C THR A 37 -0.17 -5.20 -3.43
N ARG A 38 0.34 -6.40 -3.17
CA ARG A 38 -0.49 -7.53 -2.70
C ARG A 38 -1.10 -7.28 -1.32
N VAL A 39 -0.35 -6.68 -0.39
CA VAL A 39 -0.89 -6.33 0.94
C VAL A 39 -1.99 -5.27 0.82
N LEU A 40 -1.82 -4.26 -0.03
CA LEU A 40 -2.84 -3.23 -0.26
C LEU A 40 -4.11 -3.80 -0.93
N PHE A 41 -3.98 -4.85 -1.75
CA PHE A 41 -5.11 -5.53 -2.36
C PHE A 41 -5.82 -6.48 -1.38
N SER A 42 -5.08 -7.25 -0.58
CA SER A 42 -5.62 -8.30 0.30
C SER A 42 -6.08 -7.78 1.67
N VAL A 43 -6.84 -6.69 1.70
CA VAL A 43 -7.39 -6.14 2.95
C VAL A 43 -8.47 -7.06 3.50
N ALA A 44 -8.35 -7.42 4.78
CA ALA A 44 -9.37 -8.23 5.45
C ALA A 44 -10.72 -7.49 5.51
N ARG A 45 -11.82 -8.20 5.25
CA ARG A 45 -13.19 -7.63 5.29
C ARG A 45 -13.58 -7.04 6.65
N THR A 46 -12.90 -7.44 7.72
CA THR A 46 -13.08 -6.91 9.08
C THR A 46 -12.30 -5.63 9.35
N ARG A 47 -11.43 -5.21 8.41
CA ARG A 47 -10.53 -4.06 8.54
C ARG A 47 -10.73 -3.02 7.44
N LEU A 48 -12.00 -2.75 7.11
CA LEU A 48 -12.35 -1.74 6.10
C LEU A 48 -11.91 -0.32 6.50
N ASP A 49 -11.64 -0.10 7.80
CA ASP A 49 -11.01 1.11 8.35
C ASP A 49 -9.66 1.43 7.69
N LEU A 50 -8.96 0.42 7.15
CA LEU A 50 -7.65 0.60 6.52
C LEU A 50 -7.71 1.10 5.09
N LEU A 51 -8.84 0.96 4.39
CA LEU A 51 -8.95 1.29 2.97
C LEU A 51 -8.57 2.74 2.64
N PRO A 52 -9.00 3.78 3.41
CA PRO A 52 -8.59 5.15 3.13
C PRO A 52 -7.08 5.37 3.30
N PHE A 53 -6.46 4.72 4.30
CA PHE A 53 -5.02 4.84 4.55
C PHE A 53 -4.22 4.15 3.45
N TYR A 54 -4.59 2.93 3.07
CA TYR A 54 -3.92 2.21 1.99
C TYR A 54 -4.07 2.91 0.63
N SER A 55 -5.22 3.55 0.38
CA SER A 55 -5.42 4.40 -0.79
C SER A 55 -4.49 5.63 -0.76
N ARG A 56 -4.34 6.28 0.40
CA ARG A 56 -3.41 7.40 0.59
C ARG A 56 -1.96 6.98 0.37
N PHE A 57 -1.55 5.85 0.92
CA PHE A 57 -0.22 5.27 0.71
C PHE A 57 0.06 5.08 -0.78
N ALA A 58 -0.83 4.42 -1.52
CA ALA A 58 -0.68 4.22 -2.96
C ALA A 58 -0.59 5.56 -3.73
N ALA A 59 -1.37 6.56 -3.33
CA ALA A 59 -1.34 7.89 -3.94
C ALA A 59 -0.02 8.65 -3.66
N ILE A 60 0.56 8.53 -2.45
CA ILE A 60 1.86 9.13 -2.12
C ILE A 60 2.98 8.50 -2.95
N LEU A 61 2.91 7.18 -3.18
CA LEU A 61 3.90 6.47 -3.96
C LEU A 61 3.81 6.80 -5.46
N TYR A 62 2.61 7.06 -5.99
CA TYR A 62 2.36 7.16 -7.43
C TYR A 62 3.33 8.06 -8.22
N PRO A 63 3.67 9.29 -7.79
CA PRO A 63 4.57 10.17 -8.54
C PRO A 63 5.99 9.63 -8.74
N VAL A 64 6.44 8.72 -7.86
CA VAL A 64 7.81 8.20 -7.86
C VAL A 64 7.88 6.70 -8.16
N LEU A 65 6.83 5.95 -7.81
CA LEU A 65 6.67 4.50 -7.92
C LEU A 65 5.29 4.15 -8.50
N PRO A 66 5.00 4.54 -9.76
CA PRO A 66 3.67 4.41 -10.33
C PRO A 66 3.21 2.95 -10.49
N ASP A 67 4.15 2.00 -10.59
CA ASP A 67 3.86 0.57 -10.79
C ASP A 67 3.04 -0.02 -9.64
N VAL A 68 3.26 0.41 -8.40
CA VAL A 68 2.47 -0.05 -7.24
C VAL A 68 0.99 0.27 -7.42
N CYS A 69 0.67 1.49 -7.83
CA CYS A 69 -0.71 1.94 -7.99
C CYS A 69 -1.36 1.36 -9.25
N VAL A 70 -0.62 1.31 -10.38
CA VAL A 70 -1.12 0.74 -11.64
C VAL A 70 -1.49 -0.74 -11.45
N ASP A 71 -0.60 -1.53 -10.85
CA ASP A 71 -0.84 -2.95 -10.59
C ASP A 71 -2.02 -3.14 -9.61
N LEU A 72 -2.09 -2.32 -8.55
CA LEU A 72 -3.20 -2.36 -7.59
C LEU A 72 -4.55 -2.09 -8.27
N CYS A 73 -4.64 -1.02 -9.08
CA CYS A 73 -5.85 -0.69 -9.83
C CYS A 73 -6.23 -1.78 -10.83
N GLN A 74 -5.26 -2.42 -11.48
CA GLN A 74 -5.54 -3.55 -12.38
C GLN A 74 -6.14 -4.74 -11.62
N MET A 75 -5.56 -5.10 -10.47
CA MET A 75 -6.07 -6.19 -9.62
C MET A 75 -7.50 -5.89 -9.15
N LEU A 76 -7.77 -4.67 -8.67
CA LEU A 76 -9.11 -4.24 -8.24
C LEU A 76 -10.13 -4.27 -9.39
N LYS A 77 -9.75 -3.83 -10.60
CA LYS A 77 -10.62 -3.90 -11.79
C LYS A 77 -10.94 -5.32 -12.20
N GLN A 78 -10.02 -6.26 -12.00
CA GLN A 78 -10.25 -7.67 -12.30
C GLN A 78 -11.17 -8.32 -11.26
N ASP A 79 -10.99 -8.01 -9.98
CA ASP A 79 -11.80 -8.53 -8.88
C ASP A 79 -13.23 -7.99 -8.87
N PHE A 80 -13.45 -6.79 -9.40
CA PHE A 80 -14.78 -6.18 -9.48
C PHE A 80 -15.70 -6.83 -10.54
N LYS A 81 -15.14 -7.56 -11.52
CA LYS A 81 -15.92 -8.20 -12.58
C LYS A 81 -16.69 -9.41 -12.08
#